data_AF-A0A7X9PJI8-F1
#
_entry.id   AF-A0A7X9PJI8-F1
#
_cell.length_a   1.000
_cell.length_b   1.000
_cell.length_c   1.000
_cell.angle_alpha   90.00
_cell.angle_beta   90.00
_cell.angle_gamma   90.00
#
_symmetry.space_group_name_H-M   'P 1'
#
loop_
_entity.id
_entity.type
_entity.pdbx_description
1 polymer ?
#
loop_
_entity_poly.entity_id
_entity_poly.type
_entity_poly.pdbx_seq_one_letter_code
_entity_poly.pdbx_strand_id
1 'polypeptide(L)'
;MDKTNDFNNICQNYTLTINKNETYTLAYKALGLINYSEAGTWSFNSDKTGITLKNNANNQTSNWTILKLLETELWGKYTDSNKTVEVHLVP
;
A
#
# COMPACT_ATOMS: atom_id res chain seq x y z
N MET A 1 -6.59 7.77 11.75
CA MET A 1 -6.32 9.21 11.51
C MET A 1 -5.85 9.33 10.09
N ASP A 2 -6.46 10.23 9.32
CA ASP A 2 -6.01 10.52 7.96
C ASP A 2 -4.59 11.08 7.98
N LYS A 3 -3.71 10.44 7.23
CA LYS A 3 -2.28 10.71 7.12
C LYS A 3 -1.84 10.83 5.67
N THR A 4 -2.77 11.08 4.76
CA THR A 4 -2.50 11.16 3.31
C THR A 4 -1.39 12.15 2.97
N ASN A 5 -1.39 13.35 3.56
CA ASN A 5 -0.33 14.34 3.32
C ASN A 5 1.04 13.88 3.80
N ASP A 6 1.11 13.28 4.99
CA ASP A 6 2.36 12.74 5.53
C ASP A 6 2.87 11.60 4.63
N PHE A 7 1.96 10.73 4.18
CA PHE A 7 2.26 9.64 3.26
C PHE A 7 2.83 10.16 1.93
N ASN A 8 2.20 11.17 1.31
CA ASN A 8 2.68 11.74 0.04
C ASN A 8 4.04 12.42 0.18
N ASN A 9 4.32 13.04 1.33
CA ASN A 9 5.62 13.65 1.61
C ASN A 9 6.73 12.62 1.82
N ILE A 10 6.42 11.50 2.49
CA ILE A 10 7.37 10.42 2.80
C ILE A 10 7.57 9.50 1.59
N CYS A 11 6.51 9.15 0.88
CA CYS A 11 6.50 8.19 -0.21
C CYS A 11 6.27 8.92 -1.54
N GLN A 12 7.23 9.74 -1.96
CA GLN A 12 7.06 10.54 -3.18
C GLN A 12 7.02 9.65 -4.42
N ASN A 13 6.18 10.01 -5.41
CA ASN A 13 5.95 9.24 -6.63
C ASN A 13 5.55 7.78 -6.36
N TYR A 14 4.77 7.55 -5.30
CA TYR A 14 4.29 6.22 -4.92
C TYR A 14 3.51 5.58 -6.06
N THR A 15 3.99 4.43 -6.52
CA THR A 15 3.36 3.63 -7.57
C THR A 15 3.24 2.20 -7.08
N LEU A 16 2.00 1.75 -6.89
CA LEU A 16 1.66 0.36 -6.58
C LEU A 16 0.90 -0.24 -7.77
N THR A 17 1.48 -1.28 -8.39
CA THR A 17 0.85 -2.02 -9.47
C THR A 17 0.44 -3.39 -8.96
N ILE A 18 -0.84 -3.73 -9.06
CA ILE A 18 -1.42 -5.01 -8.63
C ILE A 18 -1.93 -5.73 -9.86
N ASN A 19 -1.39 -6.92 -10.14
CA ASN A 19 -1.74 -7.72 -11.32
C ASN A 19 -2.73 -8.85 -10.99
N LYS A 20 -3.56 -9.23 -11.96
CA LYS A 20 -4.54 -10.33 -11.80
C LYS A 20 -3.93 -11.71 -11.53
N ASN A 21 -2.65 -11.90 -11.83
CA ASN A 21 -1.90 -13.13 -11.57
C ASN A 21 -1.31 -13.17 -10.14
N GLU A 22 -1.89 -12.42 -9.20
CA GLU A 22 -1.49 -12.41 -7.78
C GLU A 22 -0.07 -11.88 -7.52
N THR A 23 0.48 -11.09 -8.45
CA THR A 23 1.77 -10.39 -8.28
C THR A 23 1.58 -8.88 -8.12
N TYR A 24 2.48 -8.24 -7.38
CA TYR A 24 2.51 -6.79 -7.28
C TYR A 24 3.94 -6.24 -7.39
N THR A 25 4.04 -4.97 -7.77
CA THR A 25 5.27 -4.18 -7.68
C THR A 25 4.96 -2.86 -6.98
N LEU A 26 5.89 -2.40 -6.16
CA LEU A 26 5.79 -1.14 -5.45
C LEU A 26 7.08 -0.34 -5.66
N ALA A 27 6.96 0.95 -5.97
CA ALA A 27 8.09 1.86 -6.06
C ALA A 27 7.73 3.25 -5.52
N TYR A 28 8.68 3.89 -4.84
CA TYR A 28 8.58 5.28 -4.40
C TYR A 28 9.95 5.85 -4.04
N LYS A 29 10.04 7.16 -3.81
CA LYS A 29 11.22 7.84 -3.30
C LYS A 29 11.01 8.26 -1.84
N ALA A 30 11.61 7.52 -0.92
CA ALA A 30 11.52 7.75 0.52
C ALA A 30 12.13 9.10 0.89
N LEU A 31 11.33 9.99 1.49
CA LEU A 31 11.67 11.37 1.85
C LEU A 31 12.28 12.17 0.68
N GLY A 32 12.00 11.77 -0.56
CA GLY A 32 12.63 12.37 -1.75
C GLY A 32 14.12 12.07 -1.91
N LEU A 33 14.71 11.19 -1.09
CA LEU A 33 16.15 10.92 -1.04
C LEU A 33 16.51 9.49 -1.48
N ILE A 34 15.81 8.48 -0.96
CA ILE A 34 16.18 7.07 -1.14
C ILE A 34 15.17 6.39 -2.07
N ASN A 35 15.63 5.80 -3.16
CA ASN A 35 14.77 5.00 -4.01
C ASN A 35 14.42 3.70 -3.30
N TYR A 36 13.13 3.41 -3.22
CA TYR A 36 12.61 2.15 -2.72
C TYR A 36 11.85 1.44 -3.82
N SER A 37 12.08 0.13 -3.95
CA SER A 37 11.33 -0.74 -4.84
C SER A 37 11.22 -2.14 -4.26
N GLU A 38 10.06 -2.76 -4.42
CA GLU A 38 9.85 -4.16 -4.08
C GLU A 38 8.91 -4.85 -5.08
N ALA A 39 8.92 -6.18 -5.05
CA ALA A 39 7.99 -7.03 -5.77
C ALA A 39 7.60 -8.21 -4.89
N GLY A 40 6.38 -8.69 -5.08
CA GLY A 40 5.84 -9.71 -4.20
C GLY A 40 4.55 -10.33 -4.73
N THR A 41 3.89 -11.08 -3.85
CA THR A 41 2.55 -11.61 -4.09
C THR A 41 1.52 -10.84 -3.27
N TRP A 42 0.27 -10.86 -3.74
CA TRP A 42 -0.83 -10.25 -3.02
C TRP A 42 -2.04 -11.18 -2.95
N SER A 43 -2.85 -11.00 -1.92
CA SER A 43 -4.12 -11.71 -1.77
C SER A 43 -5.18 -10.85 -1.08
N PHE A 44 -6.45 -11.10 -1.40
CA PHE A 44 -7.57 -10.60 -0.60
C PHE A 44 -7.84 -11.53 0.59
N ASN A 45 -8.42 -10.97 1.66
CA ASN A 45 -9.13 -11.77 2.64
C ASN A 45 -10.43 -12.36 2.05
N SER A 46 -11.09 -13.26 2.79
CA SER A 46 -12.32 -13.95 2.34
C SER A 46 -13.39 -12.99 1.84
N ASP A 47 -13.56 -11.88 2.54
CA ASP A 47 -14.65 -10.93 2.33
C ASP A 47 -14.26 -9.82 1.33
N LYS A 48 -13.02 -9.87 0.81
CA LYS A 48 -12.43 -8.86 -0.09
C LYS A 48 -12.47 -7.43 0.46
N THR A 49 -12.46 -7.30 1.78
CA THR A 49 -12.40 -6.03 2.51
C THR A 49 -10.97 -5.68 2.95
N GLY A 50 -10.01 -6.58 2.76
CA GLY A 50 -8.60 -6.35 3.08
C GLY A 50 -7.67 -7.03 2.10
N ILE A 51 -6.50 -6.44 1.92
CA ILE A 51 -5.42 -6.92 1.07
C ILE A 51 -4.17 -7.18 1.90
N THR A 52 -3.51 -8.29 1.62
CA THR A 52 -2.18 -8.62 2.16
C THR A 52 -1.18 -8.58 1.02
N LEU A 53 -0.15 -7.76 1.16
CA LEU A 53 1.02 -7.72 0.28
C LEU A 53 2.16 -8.47 0.97
N LYS A 54 2.78 -9.44 0.29
CA LYS A 54 3.93 -10.20 0.81
C LYS A 54 5.15 -9.94 -0.07
N ASN A 55 6.16 -9.29 0.50
CA ASN A 55 7.43 -9.04 -0.18
C ASN A 55 8.23 -10.35 -0.32
N ASN A 56 8.65 -10.67 -1.54
CA ASN A 56 9.37 -11.91 -1.83
C ASN A 56 10.84 -11.90 -1.34
N ALA A 57 11.46 -10.72 -1.25
CA ALA A 57 12.88 -10.58 -0.90
C ALA A 57 13.13 -10.78 0.60
N ASN A 58 12.19 -10.39 1.47
CA ASN A 58 12.37 -10.41 2.93
C ASN A 58 11.22 -11.09 3.70
N ASN A 59 10.21 -11.62 3.01
CA ASN A 59 9.00 -12.23 3.58
C ASN A 59 8.19 -11.31 4.51
N GLN A 60 8.43 -9.99 4.48
CA GLN A 60 7.59 -9.05 5.22
C GLN A 60 6.20 -8.98 4.60
N THR A 61 5.20 -8.81 5.47
CA THR A 61 3.81 -8.67 5.07
C THR A 61 3.28 -7.30 5.44
N SER A 62 2.51 -6.71 4.53
CA SER A 62 1.78 -5.46 4.74
C SER A 62 0.29 -5.76 4.62
N ASN A 63 -0.46 -5.54 5.71
CA ASN A 63 -1.88 -5.83 5.77
C ASN A 63 -2.68 -4.52 5.79
N TRP A 64 -3.62 -4.41 4.87
CA TRP A 64 -4.43 -3.22 4.66
C TRP A 64 -5.91 -3.57 4.69
N THR A 65 -6.71 -2.74 5.34
CA THR A 65 -8.17 -2.74 5.16
C THR A 65 -8.54 -1.74 4.07
N ILE A 66 -9.38 -2.17 3.14
CA ILE A 66 -9.91 -1.35 2.06
C ILE A 66 -11.13 -0.61 2.60
N LEU A 67 -11.08 0.72 2.59
CA LEU A 67 -12.18 1.57 3.01
C LEU A 67 -13.03 2.01 1.81
N LYS A 68 -12.38 2.23 0.67
CA LYS A 68 -13.02 2.64 -0.59
C LYS A 68 -12.15 2.17 -1.75
N LEU A 69 -12.75 1.60 -2.80
CA LEU A 69 -12.06 1.18 -4.01
C LEU A 69 -12.96 1.49 -5.22
N LEU A 70 -12.60 2.55 -5.94
CA LEU A 70 -13.22 2.99 -7.20
C LEU A 70 -12.16 2.99 -8.31
N GLU A 71 -12.58 3.28 -9.55
CA GLU A 71 -11.71 3.30 -10.73
C GLU A 71 -10.48 4.21 -10.57
N THR A 72 -10.65 5.37 -9.93
CA THR A 72 -9.59 6.39 -9.76
C THR A 72 -9.35 6.77 -8.31
N GLU A 73 -9.69 5.89 -7.36
CA GLU A 73 -9.61 6.23 -5.94
C GLU A 73 -9.52 4.98 -5.07
N LEU A 74 -8.50 4.91 -4.23
CA LEU A 74 -8.31 3.85 -3.25
C LEU A 74 -8.07 4.47 -1.88
N TRP A 75 -8.93 4.15 -0.90
CA TRP A 75 -8.69 4.50 0.50
C TRP A 75 -8.35 3.23 1.26
N GLY A 76 -7.25 3.28 2.00
CA GLY A 76 -6.75 2.15 2.77
C GLY A 76 -6.42 2.57 4.19
N LYS A 77 -6.52 1.62 5.12
CA LYS A 77 -5.93 1.77 6.45
C LYS A 77 -5.06 0.59 6.82
N TYR A 78 -4.02 0.86 7.60
CA TYR A 78 -3.13 -0.13 8.17
C TYR A 78 -2.80 0.25 9.61
N THR A 79 -2.31 -0.73 10.37
CA THR A 79 -1.85 -0.52 11.75
C THR A 79 -0.34 -0.41 11.75
N ASP A 80 0.17 0.72 12.24
CA ASP A 80 1.59 0.93 12.52
C ASP A 80 1.75 1.24 14.00
N SER A 81 2.48 0.40 14.72
CA SER A 81 2.84 0.61 16.13
C SER A 81 1.62 0.97 17.01
N ASN A 82 0.54 0.20 16.88
CA ASN A 82 -0.78 0.39 17.52
C ASN A 82 -1.58 1.64 17.10
N LYS A 83 -1.12 2.38 16.09
CA LYS A 83 -1.86 3.51 15.51
C LYS A 83 -2.50 3.07 14.21
N THR A 84 -3.79 3.39 14.06
CA THR A 84 -4.47 3.22 12.78
C THR A 84 -4.17 4.42 11.87
N VAL A 85 -3.41 4.15 10.83
CA VAL A 85 -3.08 5.08 9.76
C VAL A 85 -4.06 4.87 8.62
N GLU A 86 -4.66 5.95 8.14
CA GLU A 86 -5.54 5.96 6.99
C GLU A 86 -4.93 6.84 5.90
N VAL A 87 -5.02 6.40 4.65
CA VAL A 87 -4.50 7.12 3.49
C VAL A 87 -5.50 7.04 2.34
N HIS A 88 -5.64 8.15 1.62
CA HIS A 88 -6.52 8.31 0.48
C HIS A 88 -5.65 8.47 -0.77
N LEU A 89 -5.47 7.38 -1.49
CA LEU A 89 -4.66 7.31 -2.71
C LEU A 89 -5.54 7.67 -3.91
N VAL A 90 -5.28 8.84 -4.47
CA VAL A 90 -5.91 9.33 -5.70
C VAL A 90 -4.79 9.55 -6.73
N PRO A 91 -4.90 9.01 -7.95
CA PRO A 91 -3.89 9.15 -9.01
C PRO A 91 -3.64 10.60 -9.45
#